data_AF-A0A919IVU4-F1
#
_entry.id   AF-A0A919IVU4-F1
#
_cell.length_a   1.000
_cell.length_b   1.000
_cell.length_c   1.000
_cell.angle_alpha   90.00
_cell.angle_beta   90.00
_cell.angle_gamma   90.00
#
_symmetry.space_group_name_H-M   'P 1'
#
loop_
_entity.id
_entity.type
_entity.pdbx_description
1 polymer ?
#
loop_
_entity_poly.entity_id
_entity_poly.type
_entity_poly.pdbx_seq_one_letter_code
_entity_poly.pdbx_strand_id
1 'polypeptide(L)'
;MNPDFEVDTDELRQAASALSGTADRVTAGASAAPAVPHVPRWRTVDAATLAAVAARRQLAALGHDFETTARRMAEVAEAYAAADARAVSRLRSSR
;
A
#
# COMPACT_ATOMS: atom_id res chain seq x y z
N MET A 1 -16.34 -21.99 -10.14
CA MET A 1 -15.41 -21.01 -10.74
C MET A 1 -16.18 -20.35 -11.87
N ASN A 2 -16.45 -19.06 -11.77
CA ASN A 2 -17.23 -18.34 -12.78
C ASN A 2 -16.31 -18.14 -14.00
N PRO A 3 -16.64 -18.65 -15.20
CA PRO A 3 -15.79 -18.55 -16.38
C PRO A 3 -15.57 -17.11 -16.87
N ASP A 4 -16.34 -16.15 -16.33
CA ASP A 4 -16.26 -14.73 -16.70
C ASP A 4 -15.23 -13.92 -15.90
N PHE A 5 -14.52 -14.53 -14.93
CA PHE A 5 -13.49 -13.85 -14.11
C PHE A 5 -12.13 -14.50 -14.32
N GLU A 6 -11.41 -14.03 -15.34
CA GLU A 6 -9.97 -14.21 -15.45
C GLU A 6 -9.28 -13.15 -14.59
N VAL A 7 -8.51 -13.57 -13.60
CA VAL A 7 -7.73 -12.65 -12.76
C VAL A 7 -6.32 -12.62 -13.31
N ASP A 8 -5.92 -11.46 -13.85
CA ASP A 8 -4.54 -11.22 -14.26
C ASP A 8 -3.66 -11.07 -13.00
N THR A 9 -2.97 -12.15 -12.65
CA THR A 9 -2.08 -12.17 -11.48
C THR A 9 -0.85 -11.30 -11.68
N ASP A 10 -0.43 -11.04 -12.92
CA ASP A 10 0.74 -10.20 -13.20
C ASP A 10 0.39 -8.73 -13.00
N GLU A 11 -0.78 -8.30 -13.47
CA GLU A 11 -1.33 -6.97 -13.19
C GLU A 11 -1.50 -6.75 -11.68
N LEU A 12 -2.01 -7.76 -10.96
CA LEU A 12 -2.19 -7.67 -9.51
C LEU A 12 -0.85 -7.52 -8.75
N ARG A 13 0.20 -8.25 -9.17
CA ARG A 13 1.55 -8.12 -8.60
C ARG A 13 2.18 -6.76 -8.94
N GLN A 14 1.98 -6.27 -10.16
CA GLN A 14 2.49 -4.95 -10.57
C GLN A 14 1.82 -3.83 -9.77
N ALA A 15 0.50 -3.90 -9.59
CA ALA A 15 -0.25 -2.94 -8.79
C ALA A 15 0.16 -3.00 -7.31
N ALA A 16 0.37 -4.20 -6.74
CA ALA A 16 0.90 -4.35 -5.39
C ALA A 16 2.27 -3.69 -5.24
N SER A 17 3.19 -3.92 -6.18
CA SER A 17 4.53 -3.30 -6.18
C SER A 17 4.47 -1.78 -6.28
N ALA A 18 3.63 -1.24 -7.18
CA ALA A 18 3.43 0.20 -7.31
C ALA A 18 2.84 0.84 -6.04
N LEU A 19 1.94 0.13 -5.37
CA LEU A 19 1.33 0.60 -4.13
C LEU A 19 2.32 0.58 -2.97
N SER A 20 3.16 -0.45 -2.85
CA SER A 20 4.25 -0.50 -1.87
C SER A 20 5.27 0.63 -2.09
N GLY A 21 5.68 0.87 -3.34
CA GLY A 21 6.54 2.02 -3.67
C GLY A 21 5.87 3.39 -3.40
N THR A 22 4.54 3.45 -3.36
CA THR A 22 3.80 4.65 -2.94
C THR A 22 3.77 4.78 -1.42
N ALA A 23 3.59 3.67 -0.69
CA ALA A 23 3.70 3.62 0.76
C ALA A 23 5.07 4.12 1.24
N ASP A 24 6.15 3.69 0.59
CA ASP A 24 7.52 4.14 0.89
C ASP A 24 7.68 5.64 0.73
N ARG A 25 7.20 6.19 -0.40
CA ARG A 25 7.28 7.63 -0.68
C ARG A 25 6.47 8.46 0.32
N VAL A 26 5.27 8.01 0.68
CA VAL A 26 4.42 8.69 1.69
C VAL A 26 5.09 8.67 3.06
N THR A 27 5.64 7.51 3.45
CA THR A 27 6.33 7.35 4.74
C THR A 27 7.60 8.20 4.82
N ALA A 28 8.39 8.23 3.74
CA ALA A 28 9.57 9.09 3.63
C ALA A 28 9.20 10.59 3.63
N GLY A 29 8.11 10.98 2.97
CA GLY A 29 7.60 12.34 3.01
C GLY A 29 7.16 12.77 4.42
N ALA A 30 6.56 11.85 5.18
CA ALA A 30 6.15 12.11 6.57
C ALA A 30 7.34 12.37 7.50
N SER A 31 8.46 11.65 7.31
CA SER A 31 9.67 11.83 8.13
C SER A 31 10.44 13.11 7.77
N ALA A 32 10.35 13.57 6.52
CA ALA A 32 10.97 14.80 6.03
C ALA A 32 10.19 16.08 6.37
N ALA A 33 9.05 16.00 7.09
CA ALA A 33 8.24 17.17 7.43
C ALA A 33 9.11 18.26 8.11
N PRO A 34 9.07 19.52 7.63
CA PRO A 34 10.02 20.56 8.01
C PRO A 34 10.05 20.74 9.52
N ALA A 35 11.26 20.79 10.08
CA ALA A 35 11.45 21.09 11.49
C ALA A 35 10.69 22.38 11.83
N VAL A 36 9.95 22.36 12.93
CA VAL A 36 9.23 23.54 13.40
C VAL A 36 10.27 24.64 13.64
N PRO A 37 10.24 25.75 12.88
CA PRO A 37 11.22 26.80 13.07
C PRO A 37 11.14 27.32 14.50
N HIS A 38 12.29 27.61 15.11
CA HIS A 38 12.35 28.36 16.37
C HIS A 38 11.95 29.82 16.10
N VAL A 39 10.66 30.04 15.86
CA VAL A 39 10.05 31.37 15.73
C VAL A 39 9.55 31.85 17.09
N PRO A 40 9.52 33.18 17.32
CA PRO A 40 8.89 33.74 18.52
C PRO A 40 7.47 33.22 18.69
N ARG A 41 7.02 32.96 19.93
CA ARG A 41 5.68 32.43 20.24
C ARG A 41 4.57 33.41 19.84
N TRP A 42 4.24 33.43 18.56
CA TRP A 42 3.05 34.07 18.04
C TRP A 42 1.88 33.11 18.20
N ARG A 43 0.65 33.64 18.37
CA ARG A 43 -0.57 32.84 18.59
C ARG A 43 -0.78 31.71 17.57
N THR A 44 -0.22 31.83 16.37
CA THR A 44 -0.37 30.85 15.28
C THR A 44 0.66 29.72 15.32
N VAL A 45 1.76 29.85 16.08
CA VAL A 45 2.85 28.85 16.13
C VAL A 45 2.37 27.53 16.73
N ASP A 46 1.57 27.58 17.79
CA ASP A 46 1.04 26.37 18.43
C ASP A 46 0.05 25.64 17.51
N ALA A 47 -0.82 26.40 16.83
CA ALA A 47 -1.76 25.85 15.85
C ALA A 47 -1.03 25.21 14.66
N ALA A 48 0.01 25.87 14.13
CA ALA A 48 0.84 25.32 13.05
C ALA A 48 1.61 24.06 13.49
N THR A 49 2.12 24.04 14.72
CA THR A 49 2.81 22.87 15.29
C THR A 49 1.87 21.69 15.42
N LEU A 50 0.66 21.91 15.95
CA LEU A 50 -0.37 20.87 16.06
C LEU A 50 -0.78 20.33 14.68
N ALA A 51 -0.99 21.23 13.70
CA ALA A 51 -1.32 20.84 12.34
C ALA A 51 -0.20 20.00 11.69
N ALA A 52 1.07 20.37 11.88
CA ALA A 52 2.22 19.62 11.37
C ALA A 52 2.33 18.22 12.00
N VAL A 53 2.10 18.11 13.32
CA VAL A 53 2.09 16.82 14.02
C VAL A 53 0.93 15.95 13.55
N ALA A 54 -0.26 16.52 13.38
CA ALA A 54 -1.43 15.81 12.89
C ALA A 54 -1.21 15.30 11.46
N ALA A 55 -0.70 16.14 10.57
CA ALA A 55 -0.37 15.76 9.19
C ALA A 55 0.67 14.62 9.15
N ARG A 56 1.72 14.69 9.97
CA ARG A 56 2.73 13.63 10.06
C ARG A 56 2.12 12.29 10.48
N ARG A 57 1.22 12.30 11.48
CA ARG A 57 0.52 11.09 11.94
C ARG A 57 -0.40 10.52 10.86
N GLN A 58 -1.14 11.37 10.15
CA GLN A 58 -2.03 10.94 9.07
C GLN A 58 -1.23 10.34 7.89
N LEU A 59 -0.12 10.96 7.48
CA LEU A 59 0.73 10.42 6.42
C LEU A 59 1.33 9.06 6.81
N ALA A 60 1.77 8.91 8.07
CA ALA A 60 2.27 7.62 8.56
C ALA A 60 1.19 6.52 8.53
N ALA A 61 -0.04 6.86 8.93
CA ALA A 61 -1.17 5.92 8.86
C ALA A 61 -1.49 5.53 7.40
N LEU A 62 -1.55 6.49 6.48
CA LEU A 62 -1.79 6.23 5.06
C LEU A 62 -0.69 5.36 4.43
N GLY A 63 0.58 5.62 4.75
CA GLY A 63 1.69 4.78 4.32
C GLY A 63 1.51 3.33 4.78
N HIS A 64 1.14 3.12 6.05
CA HIS A 64 0.87 1.80 6.59
C HIS A 64 -0.31 1.08 5.91
N ASP A 65 -1.39 1.81 5.61
CA ASP A 65 -2.57 1.26 4.94
C ASP A 65 -2.27 0.85 3.49
N PHE A 66 -1.47 1.65 2.77
CA PHE A 66 -1.00 1.31 1.42
C PHE A 66 -0.13 0.06 1.43
N GLU A 67 0.82 -0.03 2.34
CA GLU A 67 1.69 -1.21 2.47
C GLU A 67 0.90 -2.47 2.85
N THR A 68 -0.07 -2.35 3.76
CA THR A 68 -0.97 -3.46 4.13
C THR A 68 -1.81 -3.91 2.93
N THR A 69 -2.32 -2.97 2.13
CA THR A 69 -3.11 -3.27 0.94
C THR A 69 -2.26 -3.94 -0.13
N ALA A 70 -1.04 -3.43 -0.37
CA ALA A 70 -0.09 -4.02 -1.30
C ALA A 70 0.20 -5.48 -0.95
N ARG A 71 0.43 -5.77 0.34
CA ARG A 71 0.66 -7.15 0.82
C ARG A 71 -0.54 -8.06 0.55
N ARG A 72 -1.76 -7.60 0.86
CA ARG A 72 -2.98 -8.37 0.59
C ARG A 72 -3.17 -8.64 -0.89
N MET A 73 -2.86 -7.68 -1.76
CA MET A 73 -2.91 -7.88 -3.20
C MET A 73 -1.91 -8.95 -3.67
N ALA A 74 -0.68 -8.91 -3.16
CA ALA A 74 0.32 -9.94 -3.46
C ALA A 74 -0.12 -11.34 -2.97
N GLU A 75 -0.65 -11.45 -1.75
CA GLU A 75 -1.19 -12.70 -1.21
C GLU A 75 -2.33 -13.26 -2.09
N VAL A 76 -3.23 -12.39 -2.56
CA VAL A 76 -4.32 -12.78 -3.47
C VAL A 76 -3.76 -13.25 -4.82
N ALA A 77 -2.76 -12.58 -5.39
CA ALA A 77 -2.13 -12.98 -6.65
C ALA A 77 -1.56 -14.40 -6.56
N GLU A 78 -0.85 -14.69 -5.46
CA GLU A 78 -0.28 -16.03 -5.22
C GLU A 78 -1.36 -17.09 -5.01
N ALA A 79 -2.45 -16.76 -4.32
CA ALA A 79 -3.58 -17.68 -4.16
C ALA A 79 -4.25 -18.04 -5.49
N TYR A 80 -4.42 -17.06 -6.39
CA TYR A 80 -4.94 -17.29 -7.74
C TYR A 80 -3.98 -18.14 -8.59
N ALA A 81 -2.69 -17.81 -8.61
CA ALA A 81 -1.68 -18.57 -9.33
C ALA A 81 -1.63 -20.05 -8.87
N ALA A 82 -1.73 -20.30 -7.56
CA ALA A 82 -1.79 -21.65 -7.01
C ALA A 82 -3.10 -22.37 -7.35
N ALA A 83 -4.22 -21.66 -7.43
CA ALA A 83 -5.49 -22.23 -7.89
C ALA A 83 -5.41 -22.65 -9.37
N ASP A 84 -4.83 -21.83 -10.22
CA ASP A 84 -4.65 -22.11 -11.64
C ASP A 84 -3.73 -23.32 -11.87
N ALA A 85 -2.57 -23.36 -11.18
CA ALA A 85 -1.66 -24.51 -11.24
C ALA A 85 -2.35 -25.84 -10.85
N ARG A 86 -3.23 -25.81 -9.84
CA ARG A 86 -4.04 -26.98 -9.46
C ARG A 86 -5.07 -27.35 -10.53
N ALA A 87 -5.70 -26.37 -11.18
CA ALA A 87 -6.65 -26.61 -12.27
C ALA A 87 -5.94 -27.26 -13.48
N VAL A 88 -4.78 -26.74 -13.88
CA VAL A 88 -3.94 -27.31 -14.95
C VAL A 88 -3.52 -28.74 -14.63
N SER A 89 -3.10 -29.01 -13.39
CA SER A 89 -2.73 -30.37 -12.95
C SER A 89 -3.90 -31.35 -13.08
N ARG A 90 -5.11 -30.94 -12.65
CA ARG A 90 -6.32 -31.78 -12.78
C ARG A 90 -6.66 -32.07 -14.24
N LEU A 91 -6.63 -31.05 -15.11
CA LEU A 91 -6.89 -31.20 -16.55
C LEU A 91 -5.92 -32.15 -17.24
N ARG A 92 -4.64 -32.13 -16.84
CA ARG A 92 -3.63 -33.08 -17.35
C ARG A 92 -3.85 -34.50 -16.87
N SER A 93 -4.31 -34.68 -15.63
CA SER A 93 -4.58 -36.01 -15.06
C SER A 93 -5.88 -36.66 -15.55
N SER A 94 -6.82 -35.87 -16.07
CA SER A 94 -8.09 -36.36 -16.63
C SER A 94 -8.04 -36.64 -18.15
N ARG A 95 -6.88 -36.40 -18.78
CA ARG A 95 -6.63 -36.63 -20.20
C ARG A 95 -5.80 -37.89 -20.38
#